data_AF-A0A7D8UYJ7-F1
#
_entry.id   AF-A0A7D8UYJ7-F1
#
_cell.length_a   1.000
_cell.length_b   1.000
_cell.length_c   1.000
_cell.angle_alpha   90.00
_cell.angle_beta   90.00
_cell.angle_gamma   90.00
#
_symmetry.space_group_name_H-M   'P 1'
#
loop_
_entity.id
_entity.type
_entity.pdbx_description
1 polymer ?
#
loop_
_entity_poly.entity_id
_entity_poly.type
_entity_poly.pdbx_seq_one_letter_code
_entity_poly.pdbx_strand_id
1 'polypeptide(L)'
;MLAESAVPRNVSVSHSGGKAIVHTEFDDLRVWTTEGDRPGEPERAGFPAGREGTYIGYGDGVPSDLAIVPFEKRPNRVYIFAKTARYIRDSWFPLEWYERVYKELEPEFPGLEFVGGYLDTGNDAVEGVPSFFKNLGPMNPEEFDQQLKSAKVLLGIGNPRGSPTPYRSLAMGVPFLNPHKFYGGSNKWEPQHDMMQSVPAPYVYNVDVKVYAEFVGALRDALKTPIPETRFARNLPEVYDKRLSDFALHDWEAEGRHALNMDLGVKDNVAF
;
A
#
# COMPACT_ATOMS: atom_id res chain seq x y z
N MET A 1 17.95 -4.84 -21.74
CA MET A 1 17.43 -3.51 -21.36
C MET A 1 16.37 -3.75 -20.32
N LEU A 2 16.61 -3.18 -19.15
CA LEU A 2 15.85 -3.40 -17.93
C LEU A 2 14.57 -2.56 -18.02
N ALA A 3 13.42 -3.14 -17.67
CA ALA A 3 12.26 -2.34 -17.33
C ALA A 3 12.56 -1.73 -15.97
N GLU A 4 12.80 -0.42 -15.93
CA GLU A 4 12.90 0.28 -14.66
C GLU A 4 11.51 0.22 -14.03
N SER A 5 11.43 -0.30 -12.81
CA SER A 5 10.18 -0.14 -12.05
C SER A 5 9.94 1.35 -11.92
N ALA A 6 8.70 1.82 -12.13
CA ALA A 6 8.32 3.21 -11.93
C ALA A 6 8.52 3.61 -10.45
N VAL A 7 9.76 3.93 -10.11
CA VAL A 7 10.16 4.53 -8.85
C VAL A 7 9.82 6.01 -9.00
N PRO A 8 8.99 6.60 -8.11
CA PRO A 8 8.78 8.04 -8.13
C PRO A 8 10.14 8.76 -8.10
N ARG A 9 10.37 9.71 -9.04
CA ARG A 9 11.67 10.41 -9.16
C ARG A 9 12.03 11.13 -7.87
N ASN A 10 11.03 11.69 -7.19
CA ASN A 10 11.17 12.29 -5.87
C ASN A 10 10.06 11.82 -4.94
N VAL A 11 10.46 11.26 -3.79
CA VAL A 11 9.60 11.13 -2.62
C VAL A 11 10.09 12.14 -1.61
N SER A 12 9.28 13.14 -1.30
CA SER A 12 9.57 14.08 -0.22
C SER A 12 8.44 14.05 0.80
N VAL A 13 8.79 14.37 2.04
CA VAL A 13 7.82 14.42 3.13
C VAL A 13 7.84 15.83 3.70
N SER A 14 6.69 16.49 3.63
CA SER A 14 6.47 17.78 4.31
C SER A 14 5.64 17.57 5.58
N HIS A 15 5.70 18.49 6.53
CA HIS A 15 4.91 18.44 7.75
C HIS A 15 4.00 19.68 7.86
N SER A 16 2.72 19.47 8.17
CA SER A 16 1.74 20.53 8.42
C SER A 16 0.78 20.10 9.51
N GLY A 17 0.64 20.91 10.57
CA GLY A 17 -0.30 20.64 11.67
C GLY A 17 -0.08 19.28 12.37
N GLY A 18 1.17 18.81 12.49
CA GLY A 18 1.49 17.49 13.07
C GLY A 18 1.27 16.30 12.13
N LYS A 19 0.84 16.55 10.89
CA LYS A 19 0.64 15.51 9.86
C LYS A 19 1.79 15.53 8.87
N ALA A 20 2.24 14.35 8.46
CA ALA A 20 3.15 14.18 7.36
C ALA A 20 2.35 14.08 6.05
N ILE A 21 2.76 14.84 5.06
CA ILE A 21 2.25 14.74 3.69
C ILE A 21 3.39 14.20 2.85
N VAL A 22 3.19 12.99 2.31
CA VAL A 22 4.13 12.39 1.37
C VAL A 22 3.79 12.92 -0.01
N HIS A 23 4.71 13.71 -0.55
CA HIS A 23 4.71 14.15 -1.93
C HIS A 23 5.43 13.10 -2.76
N THR A 24 4.72 12.57 -3.73
CA THR A 24 5.27 11.61 -4.68
C THR A 24 5.13 12.21 -6.06
N GLU A 25 6.25 12.58 -6.66
CA GLU A 25 6.30 12.98 -8.06
C GLU A 25 6.51 11.73 -8.92
N PHE A 26 5.60 11.53 -9.87
CA PHE A 26 5.74 10.54 -10.93
C PHE A 26 5.85 11.33 -12.24
N ASP A 27 6.90 11.11 -13.02
CA ASP A 27 7.20 11.98 -14.17
C ASP A 27 6.24 11.88 -15.34
N ASP A 28 5.37 10.87 -15.37
CA ASP A 28 4.50 10.66 -16.52
C ASP A 28 3.28 9.82 -16.16
N LEU A 29 2.67 10.10 -15.00
CA LEU A 29 1.24 9.85 -14.92
C LEU A 29 0.63 10.89 -15.85
N ARG A 30 0.05 10.47 -16.99
CA ARG A 30 -0.92 11.23 -17.78
C ARG A 30 -2.13 11.57 -16.88
N VAL A 31 -1.87 12.41 -15.89
CA VAL A 31 -2.78 13.39 -15.33
C VAL A 31 -2.88 14.40 -16.45
N TRP A 32 -4.10 14.68 -16.86
CA TRP A 32 -4.43 15.87 -17.62
C TRP A 32 -3.78 17.09 -16.96
N THR A 33 -2.58 17.45 -17.42
CA THR A 33 -2.04 18.79 -17.27
C THR A 33 -2.37 19.45 -18.59
N THR A 34 -3.21 20.47 -18.52
CA THR A 34 -3.39 21.42 -19.61
C THR A 34 -2.02 21.99 -20.00
N GLU A 35 -1.81 22.06 -21.31
CA GLU A 35 -0.66 22.62 -22.04
C GLU A 35 0.61 21.75 -22.13
N GLY A 36 0.62 20.93 -23.19
CA GLY A 36 1.74 20.82 -24.13
C GLY A 36 3.04 20.22 -23.63
N ASP A 37 3.25 18.92 -23.88
CA ASP A 37 4.51 18.43 -24.45
C ASP A 37 4.41 16.97 -24.96
N ARG A 38 5.41 16.61 -25.76
CA ARG A 38 5.47 15.54 -26.78
C ARG A 38 5.39 14.09 -26.26
N PRO A 39 5.01 13.12 -27.13
CA PRO A 39 4.91 11.71 -26.79
C PRO A 39 6.28 11.05 -26.63
N GLY A 40 6.52 10.44 -25.47
CA GLY A 40 7.69 9.61 -25.19
C GLY A 40 7.49 8.71 -23.97
N GLU A 41 7.04 7.47 -24.23
CA GLU A 41 7.18 6.23 -23.43
C GLU A 41 6.73 6.19 -21.94
N PRO A 42 5.58 5.53 -21.63
CA PRO A 42 5.17 5.26 -20.25
C PRO A 42 5.69 3.91 -19.69
N GLU A 43 6.52 3.97 -18.65
CA GLU A 43 6.76 2.90 -17.64
C GLU A 43 5.94 3.24 -16.38
N ARG A 44 4.70 2.76 -16.17
CA ARG A 44 4.21 1.44 -15.71
C ARG A 44 4.59 1.04 -14.28
N ALA A 45 3.93 1.65 -13.30
CA ALA A 45 3.55 0.95 -12.07
C ALA A 45 2.20 0.24 -12.30
N GLY A 46 2.11 -1.06 -11.99
CA GLY A 46 0.86 -1.81 -11.88
C GLY A 46 0.18 -2.31 -13.17
N PHE A 47 0.52 -1.79 -14.35
CA PHE A 47 -0.05 -2.26 -15.63
C PHE A 47 0.98 -3.08 -16.44
N PRO A 48 0.64 -4.31 -16.89
CA PRO A 48 1.54 -5.12 -17.72
C PRO A 48 1.97 -4.32 -18.95
N ALA A 49 3.28 -4.34 -19.28
CA ALA A 49 3.86 -3.70 -20.46
C ALA A 49 2.96 -3.88 -21.71
N GLY A 50 2.72 -2.79 -22.46
CA GLY A 50 1.81 -2.73 -23.60
C GLY A 50 0.37 -2.23 -23.36
N ARG A 51 -0.12 -2.06 -22.13
CA ARG A 51 -1.44 -1.43 -21.86
C ARG A 51 -1.36 0.05 -21.53
N GLU A 52 -2.02 0.89 -22.31
CA GLU A 52 -2.32 2.29 -21.99
C GLU A 52 -3.48 2.32 -20.98
N GLY A 53 -3.41 3.19 -19.97
CA GLY A 53 -4.45 3.28 -18.96
C GLY A 53 -4.32 4.52 -18.09
N THR A 54 -5.46 5.06 -17.68
CA THR A 54 -5.54 6.23 -16.80
C THR A 54 -5.56 5.79 -15.35
N TYR A 55 -4.64 6.32 -14.54
CA TYR A 55 -4.67 6.09 -13.10
C TYR A 55 -5.82 6.86 -12.45
N ILE A 56 -6.82 6.14 -11.94
CA ILE A 56 -7.91 6.73 -11.15
C ILE A 56 -7.61 6.69 -9.66
N GLY A 57 -6.90 5.66 -9.19
CA GLY A 57 -6.57 5.49 -7.78
C GLY A 57 -7.80 5.37 -6.88
N TYR A 58 -7.67 5.83 -5.64
CA TYR A 58 -8.73 5.85 -4.63
C TYR A 58 -8.42 6.89 -3.54
N GLY A 59 -9.45 7.36 -2.84
CA GLY A 59 -9.29 8.07 -1.57
C GLY A 59 -8.90 7.12 -0.43
N ASP A 60 -8.18 7.60 0.58
CA ASP A 60 -7.81 6.78 1.75
C ASP A 60 -9.03 6.34 2.61
N GLY A 61 -10.16 7.06 2.45
CA GLY A 61 -11.41 6.81 3.16
C GLY A 61 -11.31 6.98 4.67
N VAL A 62 -10.28 7.68 5.17
CA VAL A 62 -10.08 7.96 6.59
C VAL A 62 -10.63 9.34 6.90
N PRO A 63 -11.62 9.47 7.81
CA PRO A 63 -12.13 10.76 8.23
C PRO A 63 -10.99 11.66 8.75
N SER A 64 -11.01 12.94 8.39
CA SER A 64 -9.97 13.90 8.80
C SER A 64 -9.95 14.19 10.30
N ASP A 65 -11.08 13.91 10.96
CA ASP A 65 -11.37 14.08 12.39
C ASP A 65 -11.31 12.77 13.17
N LEU A 66 -10.87 11.66 12.56
CA LEU A 66 -10.72 10.39 13.24
C LEU A 66 -9.75 10.53 14.42
N ALA A 67 -10.23 10.31 15.65
CA ALA A 67 -9.40 10.35 16.84
C ALA A 67 -8.36 9.21 16.83
N ILE A 68 -7.10 9.57 16.59
CA ILE A 68 -5.95 8.66 16.60
C ILE A 68 -5.52 8.37 18.03
N VAL A 69 -5.27 7.10 18.34
CA VAL A 69 -4.70 6.70 19.62
C VAL A 69 -3.20 7.08 19.60
N PRO A 70 -2.71 7.89 20.56
CA PRO A 70 -1.28 8.20 20.65
C PRO A 70 -0.44 6.93 20.77
N PHE A 71 0.70 6.87 20.09
CA PHE A 71 1.55 5.67 19.99
C PHE A 71 1.87 5.05 21.38
N GLU A 72 2.16 5.90 22.37
CA GLU A 72 2.50 5.51 23.74
C GLU A 72 1.35 4.85 24.51
N LYS A 73 0.11 5.04 24.05
CA LYS A 73 -1.09 4.43 24.63
C LYS A 73 -1.53 3.18 23.88
N ARG A 74 -0.88 2.85 22.76
CA ARG A 74 -1.21 1.66 21.97
C ARG A 74 -0.62 0.43 22.66
N PRO A 75 -1.36 -0.70 22.75
CA PRO A 75 -0.77 -1.97 23.12
C PRO A 75 0.36 -2.34 22.16
N ASN A 76 1.26 -3.24 22.60
CA ASN A 76 2.29 -3.83 21.72
C ASN A 76 1.63 -4.80 20.74
N ARG A 77 0.88 -4.26 19.78
CA ARG A 77 0.01 -5.01 18.89
C ARG A 77 0.51 -4.91 17.46
N VAL A 78 0.73 -6.08 16.86
CA VAL A 78 0.97 -6.28 15.44
C VAL A 78 -0.36 -6.65 14.79
N TYR A 79 -0.84 -5.83 13.86
CA TYR A 79 -2.03 -6.16 13.08
C TYR A 79 -1.62 -6.93 11.82
N ILE A 80 -2.01 -8.19 11.72
CA ILE A 80 -1.74 -9.06 10.57
C ILE A 80 -2.67 -8.67 9.43
N PHE A 81 -2.07 -8.36 8.29
CA PHE A 81 -2.82 -7.94 7.12
C PHE A 81 -3.37 -9.14 6.33
N ALA A 82 -4.47 -9.72 6.83
CA ALA A 82 -5.17 -10.83 6.21
C ALA A 82 -6.69 -10.59 6.17
N LYS A 83 -7.38 -11.14 5.14
CA LYS A 83 -8.86 -11.14 5.07
C LYS A 83 -9.46 -12.53 5.31
N THR A 84 -8.70 -13.58 5.03
CA THR A 84 -9.07 -14.98 5.24
C THR A 84 -7.90 -15.71 5.88
N ALA A 85 -8.18 -16.77 6.64
CA ALA A 85 -7.15 -17.62 7.23
C ALA A 85 -6.22 -18.22 6.16
N ARG A 86 -6.73 -18.45 4.94
CA ARG A 86 -5.91 -18.87 3.80
C ARG A 86 -4.74 -17.93 3.51
N TYR A 87 -4.90 -16.61 3.63
CA TYR A 87 -3.78 -15.68 3.38
C TYR A 87 -2.65 -15.85 4.37
N ILE A 88 -2.97 -16.27 5.60
CA ILE A 88 -1.97 -16.57 6.62
C ILE A 88 -1.25 -17.87 6.25
N ARG A 89 -1.98 -18.93 5.89
CA ARG A 89 -1.38 -20.20 5.43
C ARG A 89 -0.48 -20.03 4.21
N ASP A 90 -0.94 -19.21 3.25
CA ASP A 90 -0.24 -18.89 2.01
C ASP A 90 0.71 -17.69 2.18
N SER A 91 1.12 -17.38 3.43
CA SER A 91 2.01 -16.26 3.71
C SER A 91 3.33 -16.40 2.95
N TRP A 92 3.88 -15.26 2.56
CA TRP A 92 5.21 -15.23 1.97
C TRP A 92 6.32 -15.49 3.00
N PHE A 93 6.08 -15.20 4.27
CA PHE A 93 6.99 -15.57 5.36
C PHE A 93 6.69 -17.00 5.81
N PRO A 94 7.71 -17.81 6.16
CA PRO A 94 7.49 -19.11 6.77
C PRO A 94 6.68 -19.00 8.07
N LEU A 95 5.72 -19.90 8.28
CA LEU A 95 4.79 -19.83 9.42
C LEU A 95 5.51 -19.93 10.78
N GLU A 96 6.59 -20.70 10.83
CA GLU A 96 7.42 -20.86 12.02
C GLU A 96 8.15 -19.56 12.43
N TRP A 97 8.32 -18.61 11.51
CA TRP A 97 8.95 -17.33 11.83
C TRP A 97 8.07 -16.49 12.75
N TYR A 98 6.75 -16.59 12.63
CA TYR A 98 5.84 -15.83 13.48
C TYR A 98 5.94 -16.27 14.94
N GLU A 99 5.98 -17.58 15.20
CA GLU A 99 6.12 -18.09 16.58
C GLU A 99 7.50 -17.74 17.14
N ARG A 100 8.54 -17.87 16.30
CA ARG A 100 9.90 -17.51 16.68
C ARG A 100 10.02 -16.03 17.03
N VAL A 101 9.53 -15.13 16.17
CA VAL A 101 9.59 -13.69 16.42
C VAL A 101 8.74 -13.29 17.62
N TYR A 102 7.59 -13.93 17.84
CA TYR A 102 6.78 -13.72 19.04
C TYR A 102 7.60 -14.01 20.31
N LYS A 103 8.25 -15.18 20.38
CA LYS A 103 9.09 -15.57 21.54
C LYS A 103 10.31 -14.67 21.70
N GLU A 104 10.92 -14.23 20.60
CA GLU A 104 12.09 -13.33 20.64
C GLU A 104 11.72 -11.91 21.10
N LEU A 105 10.55 -11.40 20.70
CA LEU A 105 10.15 -10.01 20.97
C LEU A 105 9.30 -9.84 22.22
N GLU A 106 8.58 -10.86 22.70
CA GLU A 106 7.73 -10.74 23.90
C GLU A 106 8.50 -10.25 25.15
N PRO A 107 9.75 -10.68 25.43
CA PRO A 107 10.54 -10.13 26.54
C PRO A 107 10.88 -8.64 26.39
N GLU A 108 11.04 -8.15 25.15
CA GLU A 108 11.29 -6.73 24.85
C GLU A 108 9.99 -5.90 24.88
N PHE A 109 8.86 -6.52 24.55
CA PHE A 109 7.56 -5.89 24.40
C PHE A 109 6.50 -6.66 25.19
N PRO A 110 6.42 -6.47 26.53
CA PRO A 110 5.43 -7.16 27.34
C PRO A 110 4.00 -6.97 26.81
N GLY A 111 3.25 -8.07 26.76
CA GLY A 111 1.90 -8.08 26.19
C GLY A 111 1.86 -7.99 24.66
N LEU A 112 2.94 -8.37 23.97
CA LEU A 112 2.97 -8.47 22.52
C LEU A 112 1.82 -9.36 22.03
N GLU A 113 1.05 -8.88 21.06
CA GLU A 113 -0.03 -9.66 20.45
C GLU A 113 -0.02 -9.53 18.93
N PHE A 114 -0.28 -10.65 18.27
CA PHE A 114 -0.52 -10.74 16.83
C PHE A 114 -2.02 -10.92 16.63
N VAL A 115 -2.67 -9.92 16.04
CA VAL A 115 -4.12 -9.90 15.85
C VAL A 115 -4.48 -9.72 14.39
N GLY A 116 -5.62 -10.23 13.95
CA GLY A 116 -6.12 -9.96 12.61
C GLY A 116 -7.62 -10.21 12.52
N GLY A 117 -8.31 -9.52 11.61
CA GLY A 117 -9.71 -9.78 11.30
C GLY A 117 -9.83 -10.63 10.06
N TYR A 118 -10.06 -11.93 10.19
CA TYR A 118 -10.13 -12.81 9.02
C TYR A 118 -11.25 -13.84 9.11
N LEU A 119 -11.79 -14.16 7.94
CA LEU A 119 -12.77 -15.22 7.76
C LEU A 119 -12.11 -16.58 7.94
N ASP A 120 -12.86 -17.47 8.60
CA ASP A 120 -12.45 -18.81 9.01
C ASP A 120 -13.61 -19.80 8.85
N THR A 121 -14.29 -19.75 7.69
CA THR A 121 -15.47 -20.60 7.44
C THR A 121 -15.25 -21.47 6.20
N GLY A 122 -15.60 -22.75 6.29
CA GLY A 122 -15.58 -23.70 5.17
C GLY A 122 -14.17 -24.18 4.80
N ASN A 123 -13.81 -24.12 3.51
CA ASN A 123 -12.47 -24.49 3.00
C ASN A 123 -11.32 -23.59 3.52
N ASP A 124 -11.66 -22.56 4.30
CA ASP A 124 -10.70 -21.65 4.92
C ASP A 124 -10.31 -22.05 6.35
N ALA A 125 -10.71 -23.22 6.87
CA ALA A 125 -10.45 -23.67 8.24
C ALA A 125 -9.05 -23.34 8.80
N VAL A 126 -8.97 -22.93 10.08
CA VAL A 126 -7.79 -22.53 10.87
C VAL A 126 -6.57 -23.45 10.80
N GLU A 127 -6.66 -24.65 10.24
CA GLU A 127 -5.56 -25.60 10.22
C GLU A 127 -4.28 -24.97 9.64
N GLY A 128 -3.23 -24.87 10.48
CA GLY A 128 -1.95 -24.22 10.12
C GLY A 128 -1.82 -22.74 10.48
N VAL A 129 -2.88 -22.06 10.92
CA VAL A 129 -2.75 -20.72 11.52
C VAL A 129 -2.16 -20.86 12.93
N PRO A 130 -1.08 -20.14 13.29
CA PRO A 130 -0.50 -20.24 14.62
C PRO A 130 -1.50 -19.89 15.72
N SER A 131 -1.57 -20.71 16.77
CA SER A 131 -2.60 -20.59 17.82
C SER A 131 -2.50 -19.30 18.65
N PHE A 132 -1.34 -18.64 18.66
CA PHE A 132 -1.16 -17.35 19.33
C PHE A 132 -1.67 -16.16 18.50
N PHE A 133 -2.07 -16.38 17.25
CA PHE A 133 -2.76 -15.36 16.47
C PHE A 133 -4.20 -15.22 16.96
N LYS A 134 -4.56 -14.02 17.38
CA LYS A 134 -5.92 -13.70 17.79
C LYS A 134 -6.75 -13.30 16.58
N ASN A 135 -7.65 -14.18 16.17
CA ASN A 135 -8.68 -13.84 15.18
C ASN A 135 -9.75 -12.95 15.84
N LEU A 136 -9.95 -11.76 15.29
CA LEU A 136 -11.00 -10.82 15.69
C LEU A 136 -12.30 -11.03 14.92
N GLY A 137 -12.32 -11.96 13.96
CA GLY A 137 -13.45 -12.24 13.08
C GLY A 137 -13.63 -11.18 11.98
N PRO A 138 -14.69 -11.32 11.16
CA PRO A 138 -15.09 -10.29 10.22
C PRO A 138 -15.52 -9.03 10.98
N MET A 139 -15.11 -7.87 10.47
CA MET A 139 -15.38 -6.55 11.06
C MET A 139 -16.00 -5.62 10.03
N ASN A 140 -16.85 -4.71 10.50
CA ASN A 140 -17.26 -3.56 9.70
C ASN A 140 -16.11 -2.52 9.59
N PRO A 141 -16.21 -1.51 8.72
CA PRO A 141 -15.17 -0.51 8.54
C PRO A 141 -14.79 0.24 9.83
N GLU A 142 -15.76 0.58 10.67
CA GLU A 142 -15.52 1.31 11.91
C GLU A 142 -14.74 0.46 12.93
N GLU A 143 -15.14 -0.79 13.10
CA GLU A 143 -14.45 -1.78 13.95
C GLU A 143 -13.02 -2.01 13.46
N PHE A 144 -12.85 -2.17 12.15
CA PHE A 144 -11.53 -2.31 11.53
C PHE A 144 -10.64 -1.11 11.84
N ASP A 145 -11.16 0.11 11.71
CA ASP A 145 -10.42 1.33 12.04
C ASP A 145 -10.03 1.40 13.52
N GLN A 146 -10.92 1.01 14.43
CA GLN A 146 -10.59 0.96 15.86
C GLN A 146 -9.45 -0.01 16.14
N GLN A 147 -9.45 -1.18 15.50
CA GLN A 147 -8.37 -2.15 15.69
C GLN A 147 -7.07 -1.67 15.07
N LEU A 148 -7.12 -1.11 13.85
CA LEU A 148 -5.95 -0.66 13.12
C LEU A 148 -5.27 0.51 13.82
N LYS A 149 -6.00 1.56 14.19
CA LYS A 149 -5.42 2.74 14.87
C LYS A 149 -4.86 2.44 16.26
N SER A 150 -5.26 1.31 16.86
CA SER A 150 -4.73 0.82 18.13
C SER A 150 -3.48 -0.05 17.97
N ALA A 151 -3.14 -0.47 16.74
CA ALA A 151 -1.95 -1.24 16.47
C ALA A 151 -0.71 -0.35 16.37
N LYS A 152 0.46 -0.93 16.67
CA LYS A 152 1.75 -0.26 16.47
C LYS A 152 2.34 -0.51 15.09
N VAL A 153 1.92 -1.56 14.40
CA VAL A 153 2.39 -1.90 13.06
C VAL A 153 1.35 -2.72 12.31
N LEU A 154 1.21 -2.45 11.01
CA LEU A 154 0.50 -3.30 10.05
C LEU A 154 1.52 -4.24 9.39
N LEU A 155 1.37 -5.54 9.60
CA LEU A 155 2.25 -6.56 9.04
C LEU A 155 1.66 -7.12 7.74
N GLY A 156 2.27 -6.76 6.60
CA GLY A 156 2.03 -7.44 5.33
C GLY A 156 2.53 -8.87 5.34
N ILE A 157 1.79 -9.77 4.71
CA ILE A 157 2.10 -11.21 4.64
C ILE A 157 2.16 -11.75 3.19
N GLY A 158 2.16 -10.86 2.20
CA GLY A 158 2.19 -11.15 0.77
C GLY A 158 0.85 -10.95 0.05
N ASN A 159 -0.27 -11.29 0.71
CA ASN A 159 -1.62 -11.11 0.18
C ASN A 159 -2.53 -10.42 1.21
N PRO A 160 -3.47 -9.56 0.78
CA PRO A 160 -3.73 -9.18 -0.61
C PRO A 160 -2.71 -8.14 -1.14
N ARG A 161 -2.50 -8.12 -2.45
CA ARG A 161 -1.61 -7.15 -3.15
C ARG A 161 -2.35 -5.88 -3.53
N GLY A 162 -1.64 -4.75 -3.56
CA GLY A 162 -2.17 -3.45 -4.04
C GLY A 162 -3.39 -2.90 -3.27
N SER A 163 -3.64 -3.40 -2.06
CA SER A 163 -4.81 -3.02 -1.26
C SER A 163 -4.73 -1.57 -0.74
N PRO A 164 -5.86 -0.88 -0.51
CA PRO A 164 -5.88 0.41 0.18
C PRO A 164 -5.43 0.37 1.65
N THR A 165 -5.38 -0.81 2.29
CA THR A 165 -5.12 -0.94 3.74
C THR A 165 -3.81 -0.30 4.21
N PRO A 166 -2.66 -0.44 3.52
CA PRO A 166 -1.44 0.26 3.92
C PRO A 166 -1.57 1.79 3.93
N TYR A 167 -2.26 2.39 2.95
CA TYR A 167 -2.53 3.83 2.96
C TYR A 167 -3.35 4.24 4.18
N ARG A 168 -4.39 3.45 4.48
CA ARG A 168 -5.25 3.64 5.65
C ARG A 168 -4.47 3.53 6.96
N SER A 169 -3.51 2.60 7.06
CA SER A 169 -2.65 2.45 8.23
C SER A 169 -1.74 3.66 8.44
N LEU A 170 -1.10 4.16 7.37
CA LEU A 170 -0.26 5.34 7.42
C LEU A 170 -1.05 6.59 7.83
N ALA A 171 -2.27 6.73 7.32
CA ALA A 171 -3.17 7.83 7.70
C ALA A 171 -3.54 7.81 9.18
N MET A 172 -3.39 6.67 9.88
CA MET A 172 -3.60 6.52 11.33
C MET A 172 -2.28 6.52 12.13
N GLY A 173 -1.16 6.81 11.48
CA GLY A 173 0.17 6.77 12.10
C GLY A 173 0.60 5.35 12.47
N VAL A 174 0.22 4.34 11.67
CA VAL A 174 0.61 2.94 11.83
C VAL A 174 1.55 2.58 10.67
N PRO A 175 2.84 2.30 10.92
CA PRO A 175 3.76 1.91 9.87
C PRO A 175 3.38 0.57 9.23
N PHE A 176 3.75 0.40 7.96
CA PHE A 176 3.48 -0.81 7.19
C PHE A 176 4.76 -1.60 6.93
N LEU A 177 4.74 -2.89 7.23
CA LEU A 177 5.80 -3.82 6.91
C LEU A 177 5.45 -4.49 5.57
N ASN A 178 6.15 -4.10 4.51
CA ASN A 178 5.88 -4.47 3.11
C ASN A 178 6.80 -5.64 2.70
N PRO A 179 6.33 -6.89 2.74
CA PRO A 179 7.15 -8.02 2.32
C PRO A 179 7.39 -8.00 0.82
N HIS A 180 8.52 -8.54 0.40
CA HIS A 180 8.86 -8.68 -1.01
C HIS A 180 9.58 -9.99 -1.31
N LYS A 181 9.55 -10.37 -2.59
CA LYS A 181 10.30 -11.50 -3.15
C LYS A 181 11.25 -11.04 -4.25
N PHE A 182 12.30 -11.83 -4.49
CA PHE A 182 13.14 -11.72 -5.67
C PHE A 182 12.82 -12.86 -6.66
N TYR A 183 12.60 -12.52 -7.92
CA TYR A 183 12.24 -13.50 -8.96
C TYR A 183 13.48 -14.12 -9.60
N GLY A 184 13.61 -15.45 -9.56
CA GLY A 184 14.47 -16.23 -10.49
C GLY A 184 15.94 -15.83 -10.61
N GLY A 185 16.57 -15.31 -9.54
CA GLY A 185 17.96 -14.83 -9.57
C GLY A 185 18.16 -13.47 -10.26
N SER A 186 17.07 -12.79 -10.63
CA SER A 186 17.11 -11.39 -11.02
C SER A 186 17.07 -10.48 -9.79
N ASN A 187 17.61 -9.27 -9.92
CA ASN A 187 17.43 -8.19 -8.94
C ASN A 187 16.03 -7.56 -9.03
N LYS A 188 15.06 -8.23 -9.69
CA LYS A 188 13.70 -7.72 -9.82
C LYS A 188 12.94 -7.97 -8.54
N TRP A 189 12.46 -6.87 -7.99
CA TRP A 189 11.73 -6.81 -6.75
C TRP A 189 10.24 -7.02 -6.97
N GLU A 190 9.64 -7.91 -6.19
CA GLU A 190 8.21 -8.17 -6.20
C GLU A 190 7.63 -7.88 -4.80
N PRO A 191 7.31 -6.62 -4.49
CA PRO A 191 6.67 -6.27 -3.22
C PRO A 191 5.20 -6.70 -3.19
N GLN A 192 4.67 -6.88 -1.98
CA GLN A 192 3.23 -7.03 -1.75
C GLN A 192 2.50 -5.76 -2.22
N HIS A 193 3.06 -4.59 -1.91
CA HIS A 193 2.55 -3.31 -2.34
C HIS A 193 3.63 -2.52 -3.10
N ASP A 194 3.51 -2.46 -4.42
CA ASP A 194 4.42 -1.77 -5.35
C ASP A 194 4.48 -0.26 -5.12
N MET A 195 3.35 0.41 -4.96
CA MET A 195 3.32 1.87 -4.74
C MET A 195 3.86 2.30 -3.36
N MET A 196 4.10 1.35 -2.45
CA MET A 196 4.71 1.61 -1.13
C MET A 196 6.21 1.31 -1.10
N GLN A 197 6.73 0.69 -2.17
CA GLN A 197 8.11 0.22 -2.24
C GLN A 197 9.13 1.38 -2.12
N SER A 198 8.75 2.57 -2.59
CA SER A 198 9.57 3.78 -2.58
C SER A 198 9.40 4.62 -1.31
N VAL A 199 8.51 4.23 -0.42
CA VAL A 199 8.27 4.94 0.83
C VAL A 199 9.31 4.46 1.85
N PRO A 200 10.11 5.37 2.43
CA PRO A 200 11.18 4.96 3.33
C PRO A 200 10.64 4.61 4.73
N ALA A 201 11.48 3.90 5.50
CA ALA A 201 11.32 3.84 6.94
C ALA A 201 11.41 5.27 7.55
N PRO A 202 10.71 5.56 8.67
CA PRO A 202 9.96 4.61 9.51
C PRO A 202 8.52 4.35 9.05
N TYR A 203 8.07 4.89 7.92
CA TYR A 203 6.69 4.73 7.44
C TYR A 203 6.44 3.34 6.83
N VAL A 204 7.34 2.91 5.95
CA VAL A 204 7.28 1.59 5.32
C VAL A 204 8.59 0.85 5.49
N TYR A 205 8.51 -0.36 6.05
CA TYR A 205 9.64 -1.27 6.20
C TYR A 205 9.55 -2.34 5.13
N ASN A 206 10.42 -2.25 4.14
CA ASN A 206 10.47 -3.17 3.02
C ASN A 206 11.35 -4.37 3.39
N VAL A 207 10.79 -5.58 3.43
CA VAL A 207 11.45 -6.75 4.05
C VAL A 207 11.55 -7.94 3.12
N ASP A 208 12.75 -8.50 2.97
CA ASP A 208 12.95 -9.71 2.17
C ASP A 208 12.38 -10.92 2.93
N VAL A 209 11.44 -11.61 2.30
CA VAL A 209 10.79 -12.80 2.89
C VAL A 209 11.75 -13.98 3.09
N LYS A 210 12.97 -13.91 2.56
CA LYS A 210 14.05 -14.89 2.77
C LYS A 210 15.01 -14.52 3.90
N VAL A 211 14.94 -13.32 4.45
CA VAL A 211 15.88 -12.82 5.46
C VAL A 211 15.19 -12.62 6.80
N TYR A 212 15.27 -13.62 7.69
CA TYR A 212 14.63 -13.57 9.01
C TYR A 212 15.08 -12.37 9.85
N ALA A 213 16.37 -12.01 9.77
CA ALA A 213 16.93 -10.88 10.51
C ALA A 213 16.26 -9.55 10.14
N GLU A 214 15.93 -9.35 8.85
CA GLU A 214 15.17 -8.16 8.41
C GLU A 214 13.75 -8.18 8.94
N PHE A 215 13.09 -9.35 8.95
CA PHE A 215 11.73 -9.50 9.48
C PHE A 215 11.64 -9.15 10.97
N VAL A 216 12.50 -9.72 11.81
CA VAL A 216 12.53 -9.40 13.25
C VAL A 216 13.01 -7.98 13.52
N GLY A 217 14.00 -7.49 12.76
CA GLY A 217 14.52 -6.13 12.88
C GLY A 217 13.44 -5.08 12.58
N ALA A 218 12.78 -5.20 11.43
CA ALA A 218 11.71 -4.30 11.01
C ALA A 218 10.53 -4.30 11.98
N LEU A 219 10.10 -5.46 12.49
CA LEU A 219 9.04 -5.52 13.50
C LEU A 219 9.46 -4.83 14.80
N ARG A 220 10.68 -5.08 15.28
CA ARG A 220 11.23 -4.43 16.48
C ARG A 220 11.29 -2.90 16.31
N ASP A 221 11.77 -2.42 15.17
CA ASP A 221 11.90 -1.00 14.89
C ASP A 221 10.53 -0.31 14.78
N ALA A 222 9.58 -0.94 14.09
CA ALA A 222 8.21 -0.45 13.98
C ALA A 222 7.49 -0.39 15.35
N LEU A 223 7.72 -1.36 16.24
CA LEU A 223 7.15 -1.36 17.59
C LEU A 223 7.74 -0.28 18.52
N LYS A 224 8.90 0.29 18.18
CA LYS A 224 9.61 1.34 18.95
C LYS A 224 9.45 2.74 18.37
N THR A 225 9.14 2.87 17.08
CA THR A 225 9.25 4.13 16.36
C THR A 225 7.86 4.69 16.00
N PRO A 226 7.36 5.73 16.72
CA PRO A 226 6.14 6.40 16.31
C PRO A 226 6.33 7.09 14.96
N ILE A 227 5.26 7.13 14.17
CA ILE A 227 5.18 7.96 12.96
C ILE A 227 4.03 8.95 13.10
N PRO A 228 4.15 10.15 12.50
CA PRO A 228 2.99 11.04 12.37
C PRO A 228 1.93 10.41 11.47
N GLU A 229 0.69 10.88 11.60
CA GLU A 229 -0.36 10.60 10.62
C GLU A 229 0.14 11.00 9.23
N THR A 230 0.08 10.07 8.30
CA THR A 230 0.74 10.21 6.99
C THR A 230 -0.24 9.93 5.87
N ARG A 231 -0.49 10.94 5.04
CA ARG A 231 -1.35 10.82 3.86
C ARG A 231 -0.56 11.18 2.60
N PHE A 232 -0.88 10.52 1.51
CA PHE A 232 -0.34 10.86 0.21
C PHE A 232 -1.25 11.87 -0.45
N ALA A 233 -0.68 12.93 -1.03
CA ALA A 233 -1.46 13.97 -1.71
C ALA A 233 -2.43 13.39 -2.75
N ARG A 234 -1.98 12.38 -3.51
CA ARG A 234 -2.79 11.68 -4.54
C ARG A 234 -4.02 10.93 -4.01
N ASN A 235 -4.07 10.65 -2.70
CA ASN A 235 -5.13 9.90 -2.02
C ASN A 235 -6.04 10.80 -1.16
N LEU A 236 -5.79 12.12 -1.13
CA LEU A 236 -6.69 13.06 -0.46
C LEU A 236 -8.05 13.08 -1.18
N PRO A 237 -9.18 13.15 -0.44
CA PRO A 237 -10.52 13.11 -1.04
C PRO A 237 -10.70 14.13 -2.17
N GLU A 238 -10.32 15.38 -1.94
CA GLU A 238 -10.46 16.47 -2.90
C GLU A 238 -9.63 16.25 -4.19
N VAL A 239 -8.45 15.63 -4.06
CA VAL A 239 -7.59 15.31 -5.21
C VAL A 239 -8.15 14.12 -5.99
N TYR A 240 -8.66 13.11 -5.28
CA TYR A 240 -9.32 11.97 -5.89
C TYR A 240 -10.61 12.37 -6.62
N ASP A 241 -11.47 13.16 -5.98
CA ASP A 241 -12.75 13.62 -6.54
C ASP A 241 -12.53 14.46 -7.79
N LYS A 242 -11.53 15.37 -7.77
CA LYS A 242 -11.15 16.11 -8.96
C LYS A 242 -10.71 15.16 -10.09
N ARG A 243 -9.82 14.21 -9.81
CA ARG A 243 -9.33 13.25 -10.81
C ARG A 243 -10.45 12.39 -11.40
N LEU A 244 -11.39 11.96 -10.56
CA LEU A 244 -12.57 11.21 -11.00
C LEU A 244 -13.50 12.09 -11.85
N SER A 245 -13.74 13.34 -11.44
CA SER A 245 -14.55 14.28 -12.20
C SER A 245 -13.93 14.61 -13.55
N ASP A 246 -12.63 14.86 -13.60
CA ASP A 246 -11.89 15.11 -14.83
C ASP A 246 -12.04 13.91 -15.77
N PHE A 247 -11.88 12.69 -15.27
CA PHE A 247 -12.06 11.46 -16.05
C PHE A 247 -13.52 11.29 -16.55
N ALA A 248 -14.51 11.53 -15.70
CA ALA A 248 -15.92 11.32 -16.04
C ALA A 248 -16.46 12.36 -17.03
N LEU A 249 -15.96 13.60 -16.95
CA LEU A 249 -16.38 14.72 -17.81
C LEU A 249 -15.52 14.84 -19.07
N HIS A 250 -14.49 14.00 -19.21
CA HIS A 250 -13.64 13.99 -20.39
C HIS A 250 -14.42 13.51 -21.63
N ASP A 251 -14.15 14.16 -22.77
CA ASP A 251 -14.76 13.80 -24.05
C ASP A 251 -14.06 12.58 -24.67
N TRP A 252 -14.40 11.42 -24.16
CA TRP A 252 -13.92 10.12 -24.66
C TRP A 252 -14.30 9.86 -26.11
N GLU A 253 -15.40 10.46 -26.61
CA GLU A 253 -15.81 10.30 -28.01
C GLU A 253 -14.84 11.04 -28.93
N ALA A 254 -14.50 12.29 -28.61
CA ALA A 254 -13.51 13.05 -29.36
C ALA A 254 -12.12 12.39 -29.31
N GLU A 255 -11.66 11.95 -28.13
CA GLU A 255 -10.36 11.27 -28.00
C GLU A 255 -10.34 9.95 -28.77
N GLY A 256 -11.40 9.14 -28.67
CA GLY A 256 -11.52 7.89 -29.42
C GLY A 256 -11.52 8.10 -30.92
N ARG A 257 -12.21 9.15 -31.41
CA ARG A 257 -12.20 9.54 -32.82
C ARG A 257 -10.81 9.97 -33.29
N HIS A 258 -10.11 10.77 -32.49
CA HIS A 258 -8.75 11.20 -32.79
C HIS A 258 -7.78 10.01 -32.89
N ALA A 259 -7.83 9.10 -31.92
CA ALA A 259 -7.03 7.87 -31.93
C ALA A 259 -7.30 7.02 -33.18
N LEU A 260 -8.57 6.86 -33.56
CA LEU A 260 -8.94 6.13 -34.77
C LEU A 260 -8.43 6.81 -36.04
N ASN A 261 -8.49 8.14 -36.12
CA ASN A 261 -7.97 8.89 -37.27
C ASN A 261 -6.45 8.75 -37.39
N MET A 262 -5.73 8.75 -36.27
CA MET A 262 -4.29 8.50 -36.23
C MET A 262 -3.94 7.11 -36.75
N ASP A 263 -4.64 6.06 -36.29
CA ASP A 263 -4.41 4.68 -36.71
C ASP A 263 -4.73 4.45 -38.19
N LEU A 264 -5.75 5.13 -38.72
CA LEU A 264 -6.17 5.04 -40.12
C LEU A 264 -5.36 5.94 -41.06
N GLY A 265 -4.40 6.72 -40.54
CA GLY A 265 -3.62 7.67 -41.35
C GLY A 265 -4.45 8.80 -41.97
N VAL A 266 -5.63 9.07 -41.43
CA VAL A 266 -6.51 10.15 -41.88
C VAL A 266 -5.96 11.45 -41.30
N LYS A 267 -5.42 12.32 -42.16
CA LYS A 267 -5.02 13.66 -41.74
C LYS A 267 -6.29 14.46 -41.43
N ASP A 268 -6.45 14.85 -40.18
CA ASP A 268 -7.49 15.79 -39.74
C ASP A 268 -7.31 17.11 -40.51
N ASN A 269 -8.11 17.31 -41.56
CA ASN A 269 -8.27 18.61 -42.23
C ASN A 269 -9.21 19.47 -41.38
N VAL A 270 -8.80 19.80 -40.15
CA VAL A 270 -9.53 20.78 -39.33
C VAL A 270 -8.85 22.12 -39.51
N ALA A 271 -9.49 22.98 -40.30
CA ALA A 271 -9.16 24.40 -40.36
C ALA A 271 -9.62 25.04 -39.06
N PHE A 272 -8.68 25.60 -38.29
CA PHE A 272 -8.96 26.49 -37.17
C PHE A 272 -9.32 27.90 -37.67
#